data_AF-A0A2S5TBW5-F1
#
_entry.id   AF-A0A2S5TBW5-F1
#
_cell.length_a   1.000
_cell.length_b   1.000
_cell.length_c   1.000
_cell.angle_alpha   90.00
_cell.angle_beta   90.00
_cell.angle_gamma   90.00
#
_symmetry.space_group_name_H-M   'P 1'
#
loop_
_entity.id
_entity.type
_entity.pdbx_description
1 polymer ?
#
loop_
_entity_poly.entity_id
_entity_poly.type
_entity_poly.pdbx_seq_one_letter_code
_entity_poly.pdbx_strand_id
1 'polypeptide(L)'
;MDENPTLALCQELYRFAKAEPGAGAPTLLRAAAICRQIYERQPNLALLKHLRRLQALMADWTAAEGWMNYGHGPIVLRGELVETISVIAEAAGPRRAPAVPTLQRPVAVGGALHR
;
A
#
# COMPACT_ATOMS: atom_id res chain seq x y z
N MET A 1 3.62 3.94 -20.52
CA MET A 1 3.38 3.11 -19.33
C MET A 1 3.17 4.09 -18.18
N ASP A 2 1.92 4.40 -17.85
CA ASP A 2 1.60 5.22 -16.69
C ASP A 2 1.76 4.36 -15.44
N GLU A 3 2.93 4.44 -14.83
CA GLU A 3 3.18 3.80 -13.54
C GLU A 3 2.21 4.40 -12.52
N ASN A 4 1.34 3.56 -11.93
CA ASN A 4 0.34 4.04 -10.98
C ASN A 4 1.09 4.73 -9.82
N PRO A 5 0.89 6.03 -9.58
CA PRO A 5 1.64 6.79 -8.58
C PRO A 5 1.48 6.20 -7.16
N THR A 6 0.39 5.49 -6.92
CA THR A 6 0.13 4.72 -5.70
C THR A 6 1.10 3.56 -5.52
N LEU A 7 1.45 2.86 -6.61
CA LEU A 7 2.35 1.70 -6.59
C LEU A 7 3.79 2.15 -6.32
N ALA A 8 4.27 3.17 -7.01
CA ALA A 8 5.60 3.76 -6.80
C ALA A 8 5.76 4.27 -5.35
N LEU A 9 4.71 4.89 -4.80
CA LEU A 9 4.67 5.27 -3.39
C LEU A 9 4.80 4.08 -2.44
N CYS A 10 4.01 3.03 -2.66
CA CYS A 10 4.06 1.86 -1.79
C CYS A 10 5.46 1.24 -1.79
N GLN A 11 6.13 1.19 -2.94
CA GLN A 11 7.51 0.71 -3.05
C GLN A 11 8.50 1.56 -2.25
N GLU A 12 8.41 2.90 -2.33
CA GLU A 12 9.24 3.81 -1.52
C GLU A 12 9.01 3.60 -0.02
N LEU A 13 7.74 3.45 0.39
CA LEU A 13 7.36 3.19 1.78
C LEU A 13 7.87 1.83 2.28
N TYR A 14 7.85 0.80 1.43
CA TYR A 14 8.44 -0.50 1.75
C TYR A 14 9.96 -0.44 1.93
N ARG A 15 10.66 0.38 1.13
CA ARG A 15 12.10 0.60 1.32
C ARG A 15 12.37 1.32 2.63
N PHE A 16 11.54 2.29 3.00
CA PHE A 16 11.61 2.96 4.30
C PHE A 16 11.43 1.99 5.48
N ALA A 17 10.39 1.14 5.44
CA ALA A 17 10.14 0.17 6.50
C ALA A 17 11.31 -0.83 6.69
N LYS A 18 12.11 -1.06 5.65
CA LYS A 18 13.31 -1.92 5.70
C LYS A 18 14.58 -1.20 6.17
N ALA A 19 14.57 0.13 6.31
CA ALA A 19 15.71 0.89 6.79
C ALA A 19 16.03 0.55 8.27
N GLU A 20 17.07 1.16 8.82
CA GLU A 20 17.30 1.14 10.27
C GLU A 20 16.38 2.14 10.98
N PRO A 21 15.93 1.86 12.22
CA PRO A 21 15.22 2.85 13.04
C PRO A 21 16.05 4.12 13.22
N GLY A 22 15.40 5.28 13.23
CA GLY A 22 16.10 6.56 13.23
C GLY A 22 16.56 7.04 11.85
N ALA A 23 16.52 6.20 10.81
CA ALA A 23 16.83 6.61 9.44
C ALA A 23 15.57 7.10 8.70
N GLY A 24 15.79 7.90 7.64
CA GLY A 24 14.75 8.15 6.63
C GLY A 24 13.83 9.36 6.87
N ALA A 25 14.25 10.37 7.64
CA ALA A 25 13.51 11.63 7.75
C ALA A 25 13.17 12.30 6.38
N PRO A 26 14.08 12.31 5.37
CA PRO A 26 13.73 12.79 4.03
C PRO A 26 12.65 11.94 3.33
N THR A 27 12.62 10.64 3.61
CA THR A 27 11.62 9.71 3.06
C THR A 27 10.26 9.91 3.73
N LEU A 28 10.24 10.27 5.01
CA LEU A 28 9.03 10.67 5.74
C LEU A 28 8.38 11.93 5.15
N LEU A 29 9.17 12.94 4.80
CA LEU A 29 8.68 14.15 4.13
C LEU A 29 8.05 13.83 2.76
N ARG A 30 8.69 12.96 1.97
CA ARG A 30 8.13 12.51 0.68
C ARG A 30 6.85 11.71 0.87
N ALA A 31 6.83 10.77 1.80
CA ALA A 31 5.65 9.98 2.13
C ALA A 31 4.46 10.86 2.58
N ALA A 32 4.70 11.84 3.44
CA ALA A 32 3.68 12.76 3.92
C ALA A 32 3.10 13.62 2.80
N ALA A 33 3.95 14.13 1.89
CA ALA A 33 3.51 14.87 0.71
C ALA A 33 2.61 14.02 -0.20
N ILE A 34 2.93 12.74 -0.38
CA ILE A 34 2.17 11.85 -1.24
C ILE A 34 0.85 11.40 -0.57
N CYS A 35 0.86 11.13 0.75
CA CYS A 35 -0.36 10.88 1.51
C CYS A 35 -1.37 12.03 1.33
N ARG A 36 -0.87 13.28 1.34
CA ARG A 36 -1.68 14.47 1.08
C ARG A 36 -2.24 14.48 -0.35
N GLN A 37 -1.44 14.16 -1.36
CA GLN A 37 -1.91 14.09 -2.76
C GLN A 37 -3.00 13.00 -2.96
N ILE A 38 -2.87 11.85 -2.31
CA ILE A 38 -3.89 10.78 -2.36
C ILE A 38 -5.19 11.27 -1.74
N TYR A 39 -5.12 11.90 -0.56
CA TYR A 39 -6.29 12.45 0.11
C TYR A 39 -7.00 13.53 -0.72
N GLU A 40 -6.23 14.47 -1.30
CA GLU A 40 -6.78 15.54 -2.15
C GLU A 40 -7.51 14.99 -3.38
N ARG A 41 -7.06 13.86 -3.93
CA ARG A 41 -7.70 13.21 -5.09
C ARG A 41 -8.91 12.36 -4.73
N GLN A 42 -8.92 11.74 -3.55
CA GLN A 42 -9.97 10.82 -3.13
C GLN A 42 -10.24 10.98 -1.62
N PRO A 43 -11.14 11.90 -1.22
CA PRO A 43 -11.47 12.11 0.18
C PRO A 43 -12.34 10.95 0.70
N ASN A 44 -11.69 9.88 1.12
CA ASN A 44 -12.30 8.73 1.77
C ASN A 44 -11.90 8.72 3.26
N LEU A 45 -12.89 8.76 4.16
CA LEU A 45 -12.67 8.80 5.62
C LEU A 45 -11.94 7.57 6.15
N ALA A 46 -12.19 6.38 5.58
CA ALA A 46 -11.48 5.17 5.96
C ALA A 46 -10.01 5.26 5.53
N LEU A 47 -9.76 5.70 4.29
CA LEU A 47 -8.41 5.91 3.79
C LEU A 47 -7.65 6.96 4.62
N LEU A 48 -8.30 8.06 5.00
CA LEU A 48 -7.72 9.10 5.87
C LEU A 48 -7.28 8.53 7.22
N LYS A 49 -8.04 7.61 7.80
CA LYS A 49 -7.67 6.95 9.07
C LYS A 49 -6.39 6.13 8.89
N HIS A 50 -6.27 5.37 7.81
CA HIS A 50 -5.06 4.59 7.51
C HIS A 50 -3.85 5.49 7.21
N LEU A 51 -4.04 6.58 6.46
CA LEU A 51 -2.98 7.56 6.17
C LEU A 51 -2.47 8.25 7.45
N ARG A 52 -3.37 8.62 8.39
CA ARG A 52 -2.98 9.17 9.70
C ARG A 52 -2.22 8.16 10.54
N ARG A 53 -2.65 6.89 10.55
CA ARG A 53 -1.93 5.81 11.23
C ARG A 53 -0.53 5.63 10.63
N LEU A 54 -0.41 5.61 9.30
CA LEU A 54 0.87 5.51 8.61
C LEU A 54 1.82 6.65 9.01
N GLN A 55 1.33 7.90 9.05
CA GLN A 55 2.13 9.05 9.48
C GLN A 55 2.65 8.92 10.91
N ALA A 56 1.82 8.45 11.85
CA ALA A 56 2.24 8.22 13.23
C ALA A 56 3.32 7.13 13.31
N LEU A 57 3.08 5.98 12.68
CA LEU A 57 4.04 4.87 12.63
C LEU A 57 5.39 5.29 12.02
N MET A 58 5.34 6.12 10.96
CA MET A 58 6.55 6.64 10.33
C MET A 58 7.29 7.62 11.24
N ALA A 59 6.59 8.48 11.98
CA ALA A 59 7.20 9.39 12.94
C ALA A 59 7.90 8.61 14.06
N ASP A 60 7.23 7.59 14.60
CA ASP A 60 7.81 6.69 15.60
C ASP A 60 9.01 5.93 15.03
N TRP A 61 9.00 5.54 13.76
CA TRP A 61 10.14 4.87 13.11
C TRP A 61 11.36 5.77 12.96
N THR A 62 11.13 7.06 12.67
CA THR A 62 12.22 8.04 12.55
C THR A 62 12.79 8.48 13.90
N ALA A 63 12.11 8.20 15.00
CA ALA A 63 12.68 8.34 16.33
C ALA A 63 13.48 7.07 16.66
N ALA A 64 14.75 7.21 17.05
CA ALA A 64 15.62 6.07 17.42
C ALA A 64 14.98 5.14 18.47
N GLU A 65 14.10 5.70 19.29
CA GLU A 65 13.42 5.06 20.42
C GLU A 65 11.90 4.94 20.23
N GLY A 66 11.32 5.38 19.11
CA GLY A 66 9.86 5.44 18.96
C GLY A 66 9.17 4.07 18.93
N TRP A 67 9.91 2.99 18.68
CA TRP A 67 9.43 1.62 18.84
C TRP A 67 9.02 1.28 20.28
N MET A 68 9.50 2.01 21.30
CA MET A 68 9.10 1.81 22.69
C MET A 68 7.60 2.06 22.91
N ASN A 69 6.97 2.91 22.09
CA ASN A 69 5.52 3.15 22.11
C ASN A 69 4.70 1.88 21.76
N TYR A 70 5.35 0.86 21.19
CA TYR A 70 4.72 -0.38 20.73
C TYR A 70 5.19 -1.61 21.53
N GLY A 71 5.99 -1.42 22.59
CA GLY A 71 6.31 -2.43 23.61
C GLY A 71 7.14 -3.65 23.16
N HIS A 72 7.47 -3.78 21.87
CA HIS A 72 7.96 -5.04 21.31
C HIS A 72 9.15 -4.88 20.35
N GLY A 73 9.95 -3.83 20.54
CA GLY A 73 11.17 -3.57 19.76
C GLY A 73 10.89 -3.11 18.33
N PRO A 74 11.95 -2.77 17.55
CA PRO A 74 11.79 -2.22 16.21
C PRO A 74 11.04 -3.14 15.22
N ILE A 75 11.12 -4.46 15.40
CA ILE A 75 10.51 -5.41 14.46
C ILE A 75 8.99 -5.33 14.42
N VAL A 76 8.34 -5.03 15.55
CA VAL A 76 6.88 -4.90 15.61
C VAL A 76 6.41 -3.61 14.95
N LEU A 77 7.08 -2.50 15.22
CA LEU A 77 6.81 -1.24 14.52
C LEU A 77 6.99 -1.37 12.99
N ARG A 78 8.00 -2.14 12.56
CA ARG A 78 8.19 -2.49 11.15
C ARG A 78 7.01 -3.29 10.58
N GLY A 79 6.53 -4.29 11.32
CA GLY A 79 5.36 -5.09 10.92
C GLY A 79 4.11 -4.22 10.72
N GLU A 80 3.83 -3.35 11.69
CA GLU A 80 2.72 -2.40 11.67
C GLU A 80 2.80 -1.40 10.48
N LEU A 81 4.01 -0.92 10.16
CA LEU A 81 4.25 -0.11 8.96
C LEU A 81 3.89 -0.88 7.68
N VAL A 82 4.44 -2.08 7.52
CA VAL A 82 4.23 -2.95 6.34
C VAL A 82 2.74 -3.27 6.15
N GLU A 83 2.04 -3.61 7.23
CA GLU A 83 0.61 -3.90 7.20
C GLU A 83 -0.21 -2.66 6.80
N THR A 84 0.06 -1.51 7.42
CA THR A 84 -0.66 -0.26 7.10
C THR A 84 -0.41 0.18 5.65
N ILE A 85 0.81 0.02 5.12
CA ILE A 85 1.14 0.27 3.71
C ILE A 85 0.31 -0.65 2.79
N SER A 86 0.19 -1.93 3.13
CA SER A 86 -0.60 -2.90 2.36
C SER A 86 -2.07 -2.51 2.27
N VAL A 87 -2.68 -2.13 3.41
CA VAL A 87 -4.08 -1.69 3.46
C VAL A 87 -4.31 -0.45 2.60
N ILE A 88 -3.39 0.52 2.62
CA ILE A 88 -3.46 1.72 1.78
C ILE A 88 -3.34 1.35 0.30
N ALA A 89 -2.43 0.43 -0.05
CA ALA A 89 -2.26 -0.04 -1.43
C ALA A 89 -3.52 -0.71 -1.98
N GLU A 90 -4.19 -1.52 -1.16
CA GLU A 90 -5.46 -2.16 -1.52
C GLU A 90 -6.59 -1.15 -1.66
N ALA A 91 -6.72 -0.21 -0.70
CA ALA A 91 -7.75 0.83 -0.70
C ALA A 91 -7.58 1.84 -1.85
N ALA A 92 -6.34 2.07 -2.29
CA ALA A 92 -6.01 2.92 -3.43
C ALA A 92 -5.86 2.15 -4.76
N GLY A 93 -6.04 0.82 -4.73
CA GLY A 93 -6.13 -0.06 -5.89
C GLY A 93 -7.31 0.32 -6.81
N PRO A 94 -7.32 -0.17 -8.06
CA PRO A 94 -8.20 0.36 -9.09
C PRO A 94 -9.67 0.19 -8.68
N ARG A 95 -10.41 1.31 -8.69
CA ARG A 95 -11.87 1.34 -8.67
C ARG A 95 -12.39 0.52 -9.85
N ARG A 96 -12.56 -0.79 -9.67
CA ARG A 96 -13.29 -1.63 -10.63
C ARG A 96 -14.78 -1.46 -10.34
N ALA A 97 -15.52 -0.97 -11.33
CA ALA A 97 -16.79 -1.59 -11.76
C ALA A 97 -17.37 -0.85 -12.99
N PRO A 98 -18.13 -1.50 -13.89
CA PRO A 98 -18.33 -2.95 -14.07
C PRO A 98 -18.04 -3.41 -15.52
N ALA A 99 -17.55 -4.63 -15.66
CA ALA A 99 -17.97 -5.52 -16.74
C ALA A 99 -17.51 -6.91 -16.34
N VAL A 100 -18.47 -7.77 -16.06
CA VAL A 100 -18.29 -9.20 -16.33
C VAL A 100 -18.29 -9.30 -17.86
N PRO A 101 -17.19 -9.70 -18.53
CA PRO A 101 -17.33 -10.34 -19.82
C PRO A 101 -17.60 -11.80 -19.51
N THR A 102 -18.88 -12.15 -19.45
CA THR A 102 -19.28 -13.53 -19.71
C THR A 102 -18.79 -13.86 -21.12
N LEU A 103 -18.23 -15.06 -21.28
CA LEU A 103 -17.73 -15.67 -22.53
C LEU A 103 -16.34 -15.13 -22.93
N GLN A 104 -15.31 -15.96 -23.08
CA GLN A 104 -15.28 -17.13 -23.96
C GLN A 104 -14.43 -18.27 -23.36
N ARG A 105 -14.98 -19.49 -23.33
CA ARG A 105 -14.17 -20.72 -23.34
C ARG A 105 -13.65 -20.91 -24.77
N PRO A 106 -12.34 -21.04 -25.00
CA PRO A 106 -11.86 -21.72 -26.17
C PRO A 106 -11.58 -23.20 -25.85
N VAL A 107 -11.52 -24.00 -26.91
CA VAL A 107 -11.03 -25.39 -27.00
C VAL A 107 -12.12 -26.47 -26.78
N ALA A 108 -12.45 -27.37 -27.71
CA ALA A 108 -11.91 -27.67 -29.04
C ALA A 108 -13.00 -28.31 -29.93
N VAL A 109 -12.90 -28.02 -31.23
CA VAL A 109 -13.43 -28.88 -32.30
C VAL A 109 -12.61 -30.17 -32.30
N GLY A 110 -13.27 -31.31 -32.21
CA GLY A 110 -12.63 -32.62 -32.18
C GLY A 110 -13.60 -33.75 -32.49
N GLY A 111 -13.94 -33.87 -33.77
CA GLY A 111 -14.13 -35.12 -34.50
C GLY A 111 -14.89 -36.31 -33.87
N ALA A 112 -16.00 -36.62 -34.53
CA ALA A 112 -16.21 -37.90 -35.21
C ALA A 112 -16.99 -39.04 -34.51
N LEU A 113 -17.69 -39.75 -35.41
CA LEU A 113 -18.20 -41.12 -35.37
C LEU A 113 -19.63 -41.40 -34.86
N HIS A 114 -20.50 -41.57 -35.87
CA HIS A 114 -21.27 -42.79 -36.16
C HIS A 114 -22.61 -43.07 -35.46
N ARG A 115 -23.58 -43.28 -36.37
CA ARG A 115 -24.85 -44.05 -36.33
C ARG A 115 -26.09 -43.36 -35.80
#